data_AF-A0A1F6FIP2-F1
#
_entry.id   AF-A0A1F6FIP2-F1
#
_cell.length_a   1.000
_cell.length_b   1.000
_cell.length_c   1.000
_cell.angle_alpha   90.00
_cell.angle_beta   90.00
_cell.angle_gamma   90.00
#
_symmetry.space_group_name_H-M   'P 1'
#
loop_
_entity.id
_entity.type
_entity.pdbx_description
1 polymer ?
#
loop_
_entity_poly.entity_id
_entity_poly.type
_entity_poly.pdbx_seq_one_letter_code
_entity_poly.pdbx_strand_id
1 'polypeptide(L)'
;MKGLKFSLANFLLFLPQVLLAQTINDNTGTGVKLQNPLKSTDLVSLLNEILKVIMIFAVPLIVFMIIYAGFLFVMDRGSNKTLEQAKRALLYAVIGGVIILGAQALLAVIQGTVDAFK
;
A
#
# COMPACT_ATOMS: atom_id res chain seq x y z
N MET A 1 -50.53 -0.22 -32.83
CA MET A 1 -49.98 -0.80 -31.57
C MET A 1 -48.53 -1.32 -31.67
N LYS A 2 -47.86 -1.34 -32.84
CA LYS A 2 -46.50 -1.90 -32.98
C LYS A 2 -45.37 -0.97 -32.48
N GLY A 3 -45.51 0.35 -32.67
CA GLY A 3 -44.51 1.32 -32.20
C GLY A 3 -44.43 1.46 -30.67
N LEU A 4 -45.55 1.25 -29.96
CA LEU A 4 -45.57 1.32 -28.49
C LEU A 4 -44.76 0.17 -27.86
N LYS A 5 -44.82 -1.03 -28.42
CA LYS A 5 -44.04 -2.19 -27.97
C LYS A 5 -42.54 -2.00 -28.20
N PHE A 6 -42.17 -1.32 -29.28
CA PHE A 6 -40.78 -1.04 -29.62
C PHE A 6 -40.15 0.01 -28.70
N SER A 7 -40.88 1.08 -28.38
CA SER A 7 -40.42 2.09 -27.40
C SER A 7 -40.30 1.50 -25.99
N LEU A 8 -41.24 0.65 -25.57
CA LEU A 8 -41.19 -0.01 -24.27
C LEU A 8 -40.02 -0.99 -24.15
N ALA A 9 -39.70 -1.72 -25.23
CA ALA A 9 -38.53 -2.61 -25.26
C ALA A 9 -37.21 -1.84 -25.16
N ASN A 10 -37.12 -0.68 -25.81
CA ASN A 10 -35.91 0.16 -25.75
C ASN A 10 -35.73 0.81 -24.37
N PHE A 11 -36.84 1.17 -23.69
CA PHE A 11 -36.82 1.66 -22.31
C PHE A 11 -36.42 0.55 -21.32
N LEU A 12 -36.96 -0.68 -21.48
CA LEU A 12 -36.62 -1.83 -20.64
C LEU A 12 -35.15 -2.24 -20.75
N LEU A 13 -34.55 -2.10 -21.94
CA LEU A 13 -33.14 -2.41 -22.18
C LEU A 13 -32.17 -1.33 -21.66
N PHE A 14 -32.64 -0.11 -21.39
CA PHE A 14 -31.83 0.99 -20.83
C PHE A 14 -31.93 1.11 -19.29
N LEU A 15 -32.92 0.49 -18.66
CA LEU A 15 -33.10 0.43 -17.20
C LEU A 15 -31.86 -0.09 -16.42
N PRO A 16 -31.11 -1.12 -16.88
CA PRO A 16 -29.94 -1.62 -16.14
C PRO A 16 -28.79 -0.61 -16.06
N GLN A 17 -28.64 0.24 -17.08
CA GLN A 17 -27.54 1.21 -17.17
C GLN A 17 -27.72 2.36 -16.17
N VAL A 18 -28.98 2.75 -15.92
CA VAL A 18 -29.32 3.79 -14.93
C VAL A 18 -29.13 3.27 -13.49
N LEU A 19 -29.44 1.99 -13.24
CA LEU A 19 -29.18 1.37 -11.93
C LEU A 19 -27.69 1.23 -11.61
N LEU A 20 -26.86 0.90 -12.60
CA LEU A 20 -25.39 0.80 -12.43
C LEU A 20 -24.69 2.16 -12.36
N ALA A 21 -25.35 3.25 -12.78
CA ALA A 21 -24.84 4.61 -12.65
C ALA A 21 -25.06 5.21 -11.23
N GLN A 22 -25.85 4.55 -10.38
CA GLN A 22 -26.08 4.98 -9.01
C GLN A 22 -25.18 4.20 -8.04
N THR A 23 -23.90 4.56 -7.98
CA THR A 23 -23.09 4.29 -6.78
C THR A 23 -22.37 5.56 -6.34
N ILE A 24 -23.10 6.46 -5.68
CA ILE A 24 -22.52 7.31 -4.64
C ILE A 24 -23.45 7.22 -3.44
N ASN A 25 -23.27 6.17 -2.65
CA ASN A 25 -23.71 6.15 -1.26
C ASN A 25 -22.64 6.87 -0.44
N ASP A 26 -22.60 8.19 -0.58
CA ASP A 26 -22.02 9.07 0.43
C ASP A 26 -23.06 10.16 0.66
N ASN A 27 -23.70 10.10 1.83
CA ASN A 27 -24.56 11.16 2.34
C ASN A 27 -23.76 12.48 2.35
N THR A 28 -23.94 13.31 1.32
CA THR A 28 -23.95 14.79 1.29
C THR A 28 -23.34 15.37 0.01
N GLY A 29 -24.21 16.00 -0.78
CA GLY A 29 -23.93 17.24 -1.50
C GLY A 29 -23.17 17.10 -2.82
N THR A 30 -23.85 17.51 -3.89
CA THR A 30 -23.31 17.84 -5.21
C THR A 30 -22.10 18.76 -5.12
N GLY A 31 -20.91 18.17 -5.17
CA GLY A 31 -19.63 18.84 -5.33
C GLY A 31 -18.62 17.78 -5.71
N VAL A 32 -17.90 17.98 -6.81
CA VAL A 32 -16.75 17.13 -7.14
C VAL A 32 -15.73 17.35 -6.04
N LYS A 33 -15.77 16.52 -5.00
CA LYS A 33 -14.78 16.53 -3.93
C LYS A 33 -13.49 15.98 -4.56
N LEU A 34 -12.44 16.81 -4.63
CA LEU A 34 -11.10 16.31 -4.94
C LEU A 34 -10.73 15.34 -3.83
N GLN A 35 -10.87 14.04 -4.11
CA GLN A 35 -10.56 12.99 -3.16
C GLN A 35 -9.04 13.01 -2.98
N ASN A 36 -8.59 13.47 -1.81
CA ASN A 36 -7.17 13.59 -1.51
C ASN A 36 -6.50 12.23 -1.79
N PRO A 37 -5.64 12.11 -2.82
CA PRO A 37 -4.99 10.84 -3.15
C PRO A 37 -4.04 10.39 -2.03
N LEU A 38 -3.73 11.29 -1.09
CA LEU A 38 -2.94 11.04 0.10
C LEU A 38 -3.79 10.61 1.31
N LYS A 39 -5.13 10.63 1.21
CA LYS A 39 -6.15 10.24 2.22
C LYS A 39 -5.95 10.80 3.64
N SER A 40 -5.08 11.79 3.80
CA SER A 40 -4.60 12.23 5.10
C SER A 40 -5.18 13.58 5.49
N THR A 41 -5.95 13.60 6.57
CA THR A 41 -6.41 14.84 7.22
C THR A 41 -5.46 15.32 8.30
N ASP A 42 -4.60 14.42 8.80
CA ASP A 42 -3.73 14.63 9.97
C ASP A 42 -2.26 14.25 9.69
N LEU A 43 -1.31 14.88 10.38
CA LEU A 43 0.13 14.60 10.26
C LEU A 43 0.47 13.13 10.51
N VAL A 44 -0.24 12.50 11.45
CA VAL A 44 -0.13 11.09 11.77
C VAL A 44 -0.58 10.21 10.60
N SER A 45 -1.67 10.58 9.94
CA SER A 45 -2.18 9.83 8.78
C SER A 45 -1.23 9.97 7.58
N LEU A 46 -0.61 11.14 7.40
CA LEU A 46 0.43 11.35 6.38
C LEU A 46 1.62 10.41 6.60
N LEU A 47 2.13 10.34 7.83
CA LEU A 47 3.28 9.50 8.16
C LEU A 47 2.98 8.01 7.97
N ASN A 48 1.77 7.55 8.32
CA ASN A 48 1.29 6.19 8.04
C ASN A 48 1.28 5.86 6.55
N GLU A 49 0.73 6.75 5.72
CA GLU A 49 0.60 6.50 4.28
C GLU A 49 1.98 6.44 3.62
N ILE A 50 2.90 7.33 4.01
CA ILE A 50 4.31 7.28 3.56
C ILE A 50 4.96 5.96 3.97
N LEU A 51 4.76 5.51 5.21
CA LEU A 51 5.33 4.25 5.69
C LEU A 51 4.80 3.05 4.92
N LYS A 52 3.53 3.07 4.55
CA LYS A 52 2.90 2.04 3.72
C LYS A 52 3.48 1.98 2.31
N VAL A 53 3.73 3.15 1.70
CA VAL A 53 4.42 3.24 0.41
C VAL A 53 5.87 2.71 0.52
N ILE A 54 6.57 2.99 1.62
CA ILE A 54 7.92 2.46 1.83
C ILE A 54 7.87 0.94 2.00
N MET A 55 6.91 0.40 2.75
CA MET A 55 6.78 -1.05 2.98
C MET A 55 6.58 -1.85 1.69
N ILE A 56 5.80 -1.33 0.72
CA ILE A 56 5.58 -2.06 -0.55
C ILE A 56 6.87 -2.25 -1.36
N PHE A 57 7.84 -1.35 -1.23
CA PHE A 57 9.14 -1.49 -1.89
C PHE A 57 10.18 -2.18 -0.99
N ALA A 58 10.17 -1.90 0.30
CA ALA A 58 11.19 -2.38 1.23
C ALA A 58 11.09 -3.88 1.50
N VAL A 59 9.87 -4.43 1.64
CA VAL A 59 9.68 -5.87 1.91
C VAL A 59 10.24 -6.74 0.78
N PRO A 60 9.89 -6.51 -0.50
CA PRO A 60 10.49 -7.26 -1.61
C PRO A 60 12.01 -7.10 -1.69
N LEU A 61 12.53 -5.90 -1.42
CA LEU A 61 13.97 -5.62 -1.46
C LEU A 61 14.74 -6.43 -0.40
N ILE A 62 14.22 -6.49 0.83
CA ILE A 62 14.83 -7.27 1.92
C ILE A 62 14.83 -8.75 1.58
N VAL A 63 13.69 -9.28 1.11
CA VAL A 63 13.58 -10.69 0.69
C VAL A 63 14.59 -11.00 -0.41
N PHE A 64 14.72 -10.12 -1.40
CA PHE A 64 15.70 -10.26 -2.47
C PHE A 64 17.14 -10.31 -1.94
N MET A 65 17.50 -9.44 -0.99
CA MET A 65 18.82 -9.47 -0.36
C MET A 65 19.09 -10.76 0.43
N ILE A 66 18.09 -11.28 1.13
CA ILE A 66 18.22 -12.56 1.87
C ILE A 66 18.46 -13.70 0.89
N ILE A 67 17.72 -13.75 -0.21
CA ILE A 67 17.90 -14.76 -1.27
C ILE A 67 19.31 -14.64 -1.87
N TYR A 68 19.75 -13.43 -2.22
CA TYR A 68 21.09 -13.17 -2.76
C TYR A 68 22.19 -13.64 -1.80
N ALA A 69 22.05 -13.32 -0.51
CA ALA A 69 23.01 -13.75 0.50
C ALA A 69 23.02 -15.28 0.69
N GLY A 70 21.86 -15.93 0.61
CA GLY A 70 21.73 -17.38 0.66
C GLY A 70 22.45 -18.06 -0.51
N PHE A 71 22.27 -17.55 -1.73
CA PHE A 71 23.01 -18.05 -2.90
C PHE A 71 24.51 -17.91 -2.74
N LEU A 72 24.97 -16.78 -2.20
CA LEU A 72 26.39 -16.53 -2.01
C LEU A 72 27.00 -17.45 -0.94
N PHE A 73 26.22 -17.82 0.08
CA PHE A 73 26.64 -18.77 1.11
C PHE A 73 26.76 -20.20 0.57
N VAL A 74 25.84 -20.61 -0.32
CA VAL A 74 25.83 -21.96 -0.91
C VAL A 74 26.85 -22.10 -2.04
N MET A 75 27.07 -21.06 -2.84
CA MET A 75 28.03 -21.08 -3.94
C MET A 75 29.49 -21.02 -3.46
N ASP A 76 29.73 -20.61 -2.21
CA ASP A 76 31.06 -20.48 -1.68
C ASP A 76 31.78 -21.84 -1.59
N ARG A 77 32.90 -21.96 -2.29
CA ARG A 77 33.77 -23.15 -2.28
C ARG A 77 34.93 -23.03 -1.29
N GLY A 78 34.82 -22.15 -0.29
CA GLY A 78 35.83 -21.94 0.74
C GLY A 78 36.68 -20.68 0.54
N SER A 79 36.19 -19.69 -0.20
CA SER A 79 36.88 -18.41 -0.37
C SER A 79 36.42 -17.42 0.72
N ASN A 80 37.36 -16.88 1.49
CA ASN A 80 37.03 -15.94 2.58
C ASN A 80 36.26 -14.70 2.09
N LYS A 81 36.47 -14.30 0.83
CA LYS A 81 35.89 -13.09 0.24
C LYS A 81 34.39 -13.21 -0.01
N THR A 82 33.93 -14.34 -0.53
CA THR A 82 32.50 -14.60 -0.81
C THR A 82 31.71 -14.77 0.49
N LEU A 83 32.30 -15.43 1.48
CA LEU A 83 31.71 -15.57 2.81
C LEU A 83 31.51 -14.21 3.49
N GLU A 84 32.49 -13.32 3.40
CA GLU A 84 32.37 -11.97 3.96
C GLU A 84 31.29 -11.16 3.24
N GLN A 85 31.20 -11.26 1.91
CA GLN A 85 30.14 -10.62 1.15
C GLN A 85 28.74 -11.14 1.52
N ALA A 86 28.59 -12.46 1.73
CA ALA A 86 27.31 -13.05 2.14
C ALA A 86 26.87 -12.53 3.52
N LYS A 87 27.81 -12.46 4.47
CA LYS A 87 27.57 -11.87 5.80
C LYS A 87 27.15 -10.40 5.70
N ARG A 88 27.83 -9.61 4.87
CA ARG A 88 27.48 -8.20 4.66
C ARG A 88 26.08 -8.06 4.06
N ALA A 89 25.72 -8.87 3.07
CA ALA A 89 24.39 -8.86 2.48
C ALA A 89 23.29 -9.21 3.50
N LEU A 90 23.53 -10.21 4.36
CA LEU A 90 22.62 -10.51 5.47
C LEU A 90 22.52 -9.36 6.48
N LEU A 91 23.63 -8.73 6.84
CA LEU A 91 23.61 -7.58 7.75
C LEU A 91 22.79 -6.42 7.18
N TYR A 92 22.92 -6.12 5.89
CA TYR A 92 22.09 -5.10 5.24
C TYR A 92 20.61 -5.46 5.23
N ALA A 93 20.26 -6.72 5.00
CA ALA A 93 18.87 -7.18 5.10
C ALA A 93 18.30 -7.02 6.52
N VAL A 94 19.09 -7.37 7.55
CA VAL A 94 18.71 -7.20 8.96
C VAL A 94 18.56 -5.72 9.32
N ILE A 95 19.50 -4.87 8.93
CA ILE A 95 19.42 -3.42 9.17
C ILE A 95 18.17 -2.84 8.51
N GLY A 96 17.85 -3.25 7.27
CA GLY A 96 16.62 -2.85 6.60
C GLY A 96 15.37 -3.25 7.38
N GLY A 97 15.32 -4.48 7.90
CA GLY A 97 14.23 -4.95 8.75
C GLY A 97 14.11 -4.16 10.06
N VAL A 98 15.22 -3.87 10.73
CA VAL A 98 15.25 -3.08 11.97
C VAL A 98 14.75 -1.65 11.72
N ILE A 99 15.10 -1.04 10.59
CA ILE A 99 14.63 0.31 10.24
C ILE A 99 13.10 0.34 10.08
N ILE A 100 12.51 -0.67 9.43
CA ILE A 100 11.05 -0.76 9.27
C ILE A 100 10.37 -0.89 10.63
N LEU A 101 10.86 -1.80 11.48
CA LEU A 101 10.33 -1.99 12.83
C LEU A 101 10.48 -0.72 13.69
N GLY A 102 11.63 -0.05 13.59
CA GLY A 102 11.89 1.20 14.29
C GLY A 102 10.97 2.34 13.84
N ALA A 103 10.69 2.43 12.54
CA ALA A 103 9.78 3.45 12.01
C ALA A 103 8.33 3.22 12.47
N GLN A 104 7.88 1.97 12.54
CA GLN A 104 6.57 1.64 13.12
C GLN A 104 6.50 1.97 14.61
N ALA A 105 7.56 1.67 15.37
CA ALA A 105 7.64 2.00 16.79
C ALA A 105 7.58 3.52 17.03
N LEU A 106 8.34 4.30 16.27
CA LEU A 106 8.31 5.77 16.36
C LEU A 106 6.93 6.33 16.02
N LEU A 107 6.28 5.81 14.98
CA LEU A 107 4.93 6.23 14.61
C LEU A 107 3.91 5.95 15.72
N ALA A 108 4.00 4.80 16.38
CA ALA A 108 3.14 4.46 17.51
C ALA A 108 3.34 5.39 18.71
N VAL A 109 4.59 5.77 19.01
CA VAL A 109 4.88 6.74 20.08
C VAL A 109 4.34 8.14 19.74
N ILE A 110 4.49 8.58 18.48
CA ILE A 110 3.96 9.87 18.02
C ILE A 110 2.43 9.88 18.10
N GLN A 111 1.78 8.80 17.66
CA GLN A 111 0.33 8.61 17.77
C GLN A 111 -0.12 8.73 19.22
N GLY A 112 0.47 7.96 20.13
CA GLY A 112 0.12 8.01 21.54
C GLY A 112 0.34 9.39 22.17
N THR A 113 1.36 10.13 21.73
CA THR A 113 1.58 11.51 22.21
C THR A 113 0.50 12.47 21.69
N VAL A 114 0.16 12.40 20.41
CA VAL A 114 -0.89 13.26 19.82
C VAL A 114 -2.25 12.96 20.43
N ASP A 115 -2.57 11.68 20.65
CA ASP A 115 -3.83 11.26 21.27
C ASP A 115 -3.92 11.68 22.74
N ALA A 116 -2.79 11.76 23.46
CA ALA A 116 -2.76 12.22 24.85
C ALA A 116 -3.09 13.72 25.03
N PHE A 117 -2.95 14.52 23.97
CA PHE A 117 -3.23 15.97 24.00
C PHE A 117 -4.53 16.36 23.29
N LYS A 118 -5.27 15.38 22.76
CA LYS A 118 -6.59 15.58 22.13
C LYS A 118 -7.70 15.32 23.16
#